data_AF-A0A9D2FXT9-F1
#
_entry.id   AF-A0A9D2FXT9-F1
#
_cell.length_a   1.000
_cell.length_b   1.000
_cell.length_c   1.000
_cell.angle_alpha   90.00
_cell.angle_beta   90.00
_cell.angle_gamma   90.00
#
_symmetry.space_group_name_H-M   'P 1'
#
loop_
_entity.id
_entity.type
_entity.pdbx_description
1 polymer ?
#
loop_
_entity_poly.entity_id
_entity_poly.type
_entity_poly.pdbx_seq_one_letter_code
_entity_poly.pdbx_strand_id
1 'polypeptide(L)'
;MKKAIIASLLCAVALIMSSCAFSNEQKAEKLIKETLKDYLYHPDSYEPISTKVDSMFIDPVTIASIMEISDEIKDLVSKIDRCERKVESAESSMDIWFNDGYSSRFSRGEYARSKKEKEEAKSALDKYSKKLSERLADLKENVTKCHKGEFTGWAVTHSFRSLNGTGSTTLPGQMIFFCDKDFTACVGYDSDKFEEFTKILKAVSEATSDEDIEDFFKKESFLL
;
A
#
# COMPACT_ATOMS: atom_id res chain seq x y z
N MET A 1 -41.43 38.36 39.26
CA MET A 1 -40.19 37.67 39.67
C MET A 1 -40.21 36.16 39.37
N LYS A 2 -41.25 35.39 39.77
CA LYS A 2 -41.30 33.93 39.51
C LYS A 2 -41.22 33.53 38.01
N LYS A 3 -41.87 34.27 37.10
CA LYS A 3 -41.84 33.97 35.65
C LYS A 3 -40.47 34.21 34.98
N ALA A 4 -39.70 35.20 35.44
CA ALA A 4 -38.36 35.49 34.92
C ALA A 4 -37.32 34.47 35.41
N ILE A 5 -37.47 33.97 36.65
CA ILE A 5 -36.62 32.91 37.19
C ILE A 5 -36.87 31.58 36.45
N ILE A 6 -38.14 31.26 36.15
CA ILE A 6 -38.49 30.06 35.38
C ILE A 6 -37.95 30.13 33.93
N ALA A 7 -38.04 31.29 33.27
CA ALA A 7 -37.50 31.48 31.92
C ALA A 7 -35.96 31.40 31.88
N SER A 8 -35.27 31.93 32.90
CA SER A 8 -33.81 31.83 33.03
C SER A 8 -33.34 30.40 33.30
N LEU A 9 -34.11 29.61 34.07
CA LEU A 9 -33.81 28.21 34.36
C LEU A 9 -34.02 27.32 33.11
N LEU A 10 -35.04 27.60 32.30
CA LEU A 10 -35.31 26.89 31.03
C LEU A 10 -34.24 27.17 29.96
N CYS A 11 -33.72 28.40 29.87
CA CYS A 11 -32.59 28.72 28.97
C CYS A 11 -31.28 28.04 29.41
N ALA A 12 -31.03 27.93 30.71
CA ALA A 12 -29.86 27.21 31.23
C ALA A 12 -29.93 25.70 30.93
N VAL A 13 -31.12 25.08 31.03
CA VAL A 13 -31.32 23.67 30.67
C VAL A 13 -31.20 23.45 29.16
N ALA A 14 -31.67 24.37 28.31
CA ALA A 14 -31.52 24.29 26.86
C ALA A 14 -30.04 24.38 26.40
N LEU A 15 -29.22 25.19 27.08
CA LEU A 15 -27.77 25.30 26.81
C LEU A 15 -26.97 24.07 27.26
N ILE A 16 -27.46 23.33 28.27
CA ILE A 16 -26.84 22.07 28.73
C ILE A 16 -27.13 20.93 27.74
N MET A 17 -28.26 20.97 27.04
CA MET A 17 -28.68 19.93 26.09
C MET A 17 -28.06 20.07 24.68
N SER A 18 -27.35 21.18 24.39
CA SER A 18 -26.70 21.41 23.10
C SER A 18 -25.22 20.95 23.03
N SER A 19 -24.70 20.31 24.07
CA SER A 19 -23.26 19.97 24.19
C SER A 19 -22.91 18.47 24.09
N CYS A 20 -23.82 17.60 23.64
CA CYS A 20 -23.41 16.27 23.19
C CYS A 20 -22.85 16.37 21.76
N ALA A 21 -21.67 17.01 21.63
CA ALA A 21 -20.87 16.81 20.43
C ALA A 21 -20.50 15.33 20.35
N PHE A 22 -20.75 14.69 19.20
CA PHE A 22 -20.35 13.30 18.98
C PHE A 22 -18.88 13.10 19.33
N SER A 23 -18.54 11.97 19.96
CA SER A 23 -17.13 11.59 20.13
C SER A 23 -16.48 11.37 18.77
N ASN A 24 -15.15 11.38 18.71
CA ASN A 24 -14.44 11.14 17.46
C ASN A 24 -14.73 9.75 16.89
N GLU A 25 -14.88 8.74 17.75
CA GLU A 25 -15.31 7.39 17.37
C GLU A 25 -16.70 7.40 16.76
N GLN A 26 -17.65 8.13 17.35
CA GLN A 26 -19.01 8.24 16.81
C GLN A 26 -19.06 8.98 15.48
N LYS A 27 -18.25 10.03 15.31
CA LYS A 27 -18.10 10.74 14.03
C LYS A 27 -17.52 9.83 12.96
N ALA A 28 -16.43 9.13 13.29
CA ALA A 28 -15.76 8.19 12.40
C ALA A 28 -16.69 7.04 11.99
N GLU A 29 -17.36 6.39 12.94
CA GLU A 29 -18.28 5.28 12.66
C GLU A 29 -19.43 5.70 11.75
N LYS A 30 -20.00 6.89 11.99
CA LYS A 30 -21.06 7.43 11.13
C LYS A 30 -20.57 7.64 9.70
N LEU A 31 -19.39 8.25 9.54
CA LEU A 31 -18.80 8.50 8.22
C LEU A 31 -18.42 7.20 7.52
N ILE A 32 -17.74 6.28 8.21
CA ILE A 32 -17.34 4.97 7.69
C ILE A 32 -18.56 4.15 7.27
N LYS A 33 -19.65 4.18 8.05
CA LYS A 33 -20.90 3.52 7.66
C LYS A 33 -21.43 4.04 6.33
N GLU A 34 -21.40 5.36 6.11
CA GLU A 34 -21.79 5.94 4.82
C GLU A 34 -20.83 5.53 3.70
N THR A 35 -19.52 5.58 3.94
CA THR A 35 -18.50 5.16 2.96
C THR A 35 -18.66 3.69 2.56
N LEU A 36 -18.91 2.79 3.53
CA LEU A 36 -19.00 1.34 3.29
C LEU A 36 -20.25 0.91 2.50
N LYS A 37 -21.31 1.74 2.45
CA LYS A 37 -22.53 1.39 1.70
C LYS A 37 -22.25 1.10 0.23
N ASP A 38 -21.26 1.77 -0.35
CA ASP A 38 -20.91 1.61 -1.76
C ASP A 38 -20.05 0.35 -2.01
N TYR A 39 -19.46 -0.24 -0.97
CA TYR A 39 -18.56 -1.38 -1.06
C TYR A 39 -19.19 -2.72 -0.64
N LEU A 40 -20.17 -2.70 0.26
CA LEU A 40 -20.77 -3.91 0.81
C LEU A 40 -21.86 -4.49 -0.11
N TYR A 41 -21.86 -5.81 -0.28
CA TYR A 41 -22.91 -6.51 -1.02
C TYR A 41 -24.30 -6.32 -0.40
N HIS A 42 -24.37 -6.28 0.93
CA HIS A 42 -25.60 -6.08 1.69
C HIS A 42 -25.42 -4.97 2.74
N PRO A 43 -25.50 -3.69 2.33
CA PRO A 43 -25.26 -2.55 3.22
C PRO A 43 -26.16 -2.53 4.46
N ASP A 44 -27.41 -2.98 4.34
CA ASP A 44 -28.37 -3.02 5.46
C ASP A 44 -28.00 -4.02 6.56
N SER A 45 -27.14 -4.99 6.24
CA SER A 45 -26.63 -5.97 7.20
C SER A 45 -25.35 -5.52 7.92
N TYR A 46 -24.87 -4.31 7.61
CA TYR A 46 -23.70 -3.73 8.27
C TYR A 46 -23.97 -3.51 9.75
N GLU A 47 -23.10 -4.05 10.59
CA GLU A 47 -23.09 -3.80 12.02
C GLU A 47 -21.66 -3.51 12.51
N PRO A 48 -21.45 -2.34 13.15
CA PRO A 48 -20.16 -2.00 13.73
C PRO A 48 -19.89 -2.88 14.95
N ILE A 49 -18.64 -3.32 15.11
CA ILE A 49 -18.17 -4.12 16.26
C ILE A 49 -17.27 -3.27 17.14
N SER A 50 -16.33 -2.55 16.54
CA SER A 50 -15.40 -1.67 17.26
C SER A 50 -14.89 -0.56 16.35
N THR A 51 -14.78 0.64 16.89
CA THR A 51 -14.19 1.80 16.24
C THR A 51 -13.16 2.40 17.20
N LYS A 52 -11.90 2.45 16.77
CA LYS A 52 -10.81 3.09 17.53
C LYS A 52 -10.21 4.20 16.68
N VAL A 53 -10.03 5.37 17.28
CA VAL A 53 -9.53 6.56 16.59
C VAL A 53 -8.23 7.00 17.23
N ASP A 54 -7.19 7.10 16.40
CA ASP A 54 -5.87 7.60 16.76
C ASP A 54 -5.49 8.83 15.94
N SER A 55 -4.59 9.64 16.49
CA SER A 55 -4.08 10.83 15.78
C SER A 55 -3.16 10.42 14.63
N MET A 56 -3.33 11.07 13.49
CA MET A 56 -2.52 10.84 12.29
C MET A 56 -1.61 12.05 12.03
N PHE A 57 -0.37 11.76 11.63
CA PHE A 57 0.68 12.73 11.31
C PHE A 57 1.27 12.54 9.90
N ILE A 58 0.61 11.70 9.10
CA ILE A 58 0.98 11.39 7.72
C ILE A 58 0.01 12.01 6.73
N ASP A 59 0.44 12.16 5.48
CA ASP A 59 -0.40 12.61 4.36
C ASP A 59 -1.06 11.40 3.66
N PRO A 60 -2.38 11.17 3.84
CA PRO A 60 -3.05 9.99 3.28
C PRO A 60 -2.99 9.94 1.75
N VAL A 61 -2.82 11.09 1.10
CA VAL A 61 -2.72 11.19 -0.37
C VAL A 61 -1.45 10.48 -0.86
N THR A 62 -0.39 10.46 -0.06
CA THR A 62 0.88 9.81 -0.43
C THR A 62 0.83 8.29 -0.31
N ILE A 63 -0.12 7.72 0.46
CA ILE A 63 -0.24 6.27 0.67
C ILE A 63 -0.45 5.55 -0.66
N ALA A 64 -1.40 6.03 -1.48
CA ALA A 64 -1.70 5.44 -2.79
C ALA A 64 -0.46 5.46 -3.71
N SER A 65 0.26 6.59 -3.77
CA SER A 65 1.48 6.73 -4.57
C SER A 65 2.60 5.82 -4.09
N ILE A 66 2.78 5.66 -2.77
CA ILE A 66 3.79 4.75 -2.20
C ILE A 66 3.48 3.30 -2.60
N MET A 67 2.22 2.88 -2.49
CA MET A 67 1.80 1.53 -2.86
C MET A 67 2.01 1.27 -4.36
N GLU A 68 1.59 2.20 -5.23
CA GLU A 68 1.74 2.07 -6.68
C GLU A 68 3.22 1.98 -7.09
N ILE A 69 4.08 2.86 -6.57
CA ILE A 69 5.53 2.81 -6.84
C ILE A 69 6.14 1.50 -6.33
N SER A 70 5.68 1.01 -5.18
CA SER A 70 6.16 -0.25 -4.59
C SER A 70 5.81 -1.46 -5.46
N ASP A 71 4.60 -1.50 -6.03
CA ASP A 71 4.21 -2.54 -6.98
C ASP A 71 5.02 -2.49 -8.28
N GLU A 72 5.30 -1.28 -8.80
CA GLU A 72 6.20 -1.12 -9.94
C GLU A 72 7.62 -1.62 -9.63
N ILE A 73 8.14 -1.34 -8.43
CA ILE A 73 9.46 -1.82 -7.99
C ILE A 73 9.49 -3.35 -7.92
N LYS A 74 8.48 -4.01 -7.36
CA LYS A 74 8.38 -5.49 -7.34
C LYS A 74 8.43 -6.09 -8.74
N ASP A 75 7.69 -5.51 -9.68
CA ASP A 75 7.69 -5.96 -11.08
C ASP A 75 9.06 -5.75 -11.76
N LEU A 76 9.71 -4.60 -11.50
CA LEU A 76 11.05 -4.32 -12.01
C LEU A 76 12.09 -5.29 -11.45
N VAL A 77 12.07 -5.53 -10.14
CA VAL A 77 12.95 -6.51 -9.46
C VAL A 77 12.77 -7.89 -10.07
N SER A 78 11.52 -8.36 -10.22
CA SER A 78 11.21 -9.65 -10.85
C SER A 78 11.71 -9.74 -12.30
N LYS A 79 11.65 -8.64 -13.06
CA LYS A 79 12.17 -8.57 -14.44
C LYS A 79 13.69 -8.60 -14.49
N ILE A 80 14.37 -7.93 -13.57
CA ILE A 80 15.84 -7.96 -13.45
C ILE A 80 16.30 -9.39 -13.15
N ASP A 81 15.69 -10.02 -12.16
CA ASP A 81 15.99 -11.40 -11.73
C ASP A 81 15.80 -12.42 -12.88
N ARG A 82 14.77 -12.21 -13.71
CA ARG A 82 14.57 -12.99 -14.93
C ARG A 82 15.64 -12.72 -16.00
N CYS A 83 16.12 -11.48 -16.13
CA CYS A 83 17.18 -11.14 -17.08
C CYS A 83 18.51 -11.75 -16.64
N GLU A 84 18.85 -11.71 -15.36
CA GLU A 84 20.05 -12.34 -14.78
C GLU A 84 20.08 -13.84 -15.10
N ARG A 85 19.00 -14.56 -14.82
CA ARG A 85 18.88 -16.00 -15.17
C ARG A 85 19.03 -16.26 -16.67
N LYS A 86 18.56 -15.36 -17.54
CA LYS A 86 18.75 -15.48 -18.99
C LYS A 86 20.20 -15.26 -19.40
N VAL A 87 20.89 -14.30 -18.78
CA VAL A 87 22.32 -14.06 -19.01
C VAL A 87 23.11 -15.31 -18.62
N GLU A 88 22.89 -15.86 -17.43
CA GLU A 88 23.55 -17.09 -16.96
C GLU A 88 23.26 -18.29 -17.88
N SER A 89 22.00 -18.48 -18.26
CA SER A 89 21.60 -19.57 -19.16
C SER A 89 22.23 -19.45 -20.55
N ALA A 90 22.33 -18.23 -21.09
CA ALA A 90 22.97 -17.96 -22.36
C ALA A 90 24.49 -18.16 -22.28
N GLU A 91 25.13 -17.77 -21.16
CA GLU A 91 26.54 -18.02 -20.90
C GLU A 91 26.85 -19.52 -20.86
N SER A 92 26.08 -20.29 -20.10
CA SER A 92 26.20 -21.75 -20.06
C SER A 92 26.02 -22.38 -21.44
N SER A 93 25.09 -21.88 -22.24
CA SER A 93 24.87 -22.36 -23.61
C SER A 93 26.05 -22.04 -24.53
N MET A 94 26.64 -20.84 -24.40
CA MET A 94 27.85 -20.47 -25.13
C MET A 94 29.04 -21.37 -24.77
N ASP A 95 29.16 -21.78 -23.52
CA ASP A 95 30.21 -22.70 -23.07
C ASP A 95 30.02 -24.13 -23.61
N ILE A 96 28.77 -24.62 -23.70
CA ILE A 96 28.44 -25.92 -24.33
C ILE A 96 28.78 -25.91 -25.81
N TRP A 97 28.40 -24.84 -26.52
CA TRP A 97 28.61 -24.71 -27.97
C TRP A 97 29.95 -24.08 -28.32
N PHE A 98 30.89 -24.05 -27.37
CA PHE A 98 32.20 -23.42 -27.54
C PHE A 98 32.91 -23.96 -28.78
N ASN A 99 33.50 -23.03 -29.52
CA ASN A 99 34.13 -23.32 -30.80
C ASN A 99 35.55 -23.86 -30.57
N ASP A 100 35.68 -25.17 -30.36
CA ASP A 100 36.95 -25.85 -30.58
C ASP A 100 37.25 -25.96 -32.09
N GLY A 101 38.50 -26.24 -32.45
CA GLY A 101 38.95 -26.29 -33.85
C GLY A 101 38.17 -27.24 -34.77
N TYR A 102 37.25 -28.07 -34.23
CA TYR A 102 36.43 -29.05 -34.95
C TYR A 102 34.92 -28.72 -34.93
N SER A 103 34.52 -27.52 -34.53
CA SER A 103 33.10 -27.15 -34.41
C SER A 103 32.32 -27.22 -35.73
N SER A 104 31.13 -27.83 -35.66
CA SER A 104 30.20 -27.93 -36.78
C SER A 104 29.54 -26.58 -37.11
N ARG A 105 28.96 -26.44 -38.32
CA ARG A 105 28.14 -25.26 -38.68
C ARG A 105 26.97 -25.08 -37.72
N PHE A 106 26.40 -26.17 -37.21
CA PHE A 106 25.33 -26.15 -36.22
C PHE A 106 25.83 -25.55 -34.90
N SER A 107 26.94 -26.07 -34.35
CA SER A 107 27.53 -25.57 -33.10
C SER A 107 27.85 -24.07 -33.16
N ARG A 108 28.40 -23.60 -34.29
CA ARG A 108 28.67 -22.16 -34.49
C ARG A 108 27.38 -21.33 -34.54
N GLY A 109 26.31 -21.87 -35.10
CA GLY A 109 25.00 -21.23 -35.16
C GLY A 109 24.35 -21.10 -33.78
N GLU A 110 24.40 -22.17 -32.96
CA GLU A 110 23.89 -22.16 -31.59
C GLU A 110 24.70 -21.19 -30.71
N TYR A 111 26.03 -21.21 -30.81
CA TYR A 111 26.89 -20.23 -30.12
C TYR A 111 26.50 -18.78 -30.47
N ALA A 112 26.30 -18.49 -31.76
CA ALA A 112 25.90 -17.16 -32.21
C ALA A 112 24.51 -16.74 -31.69
N ARG A 113 23.56 -17.68 -31.61
CA ARG A 113 22.23 -17.44 -31.04
C ARG A 113 22.32 -17.14 -29.55
N SER A 114 23.02 -17.98 -28.77
CA SER A 114 23.21 -17.75 -27.33
C SER A 114 23.94 -16.45 -27.05
N LYS A 115 24.94 -16.09 -27.87
CA LYS A 115 25.59 -14.77 -27.78
C LYS A 115 24.60 -13.63 -28.00
N LYS A 116 23.72 -13.74 -29.00
CA LYS A 116 22.68 -12.73 -29.26
C LYS A 116 21.68 -12.63 -28.09
N GLU A 117 21.22 -13.76 -27.58
CA GLU A 117 20.30 -13.82 -26.42
C GLU A 117 20.92 -13.18 -25.17
N LYS A 118 22.21 -13.42 -24.93
CA LYS A 118 22.97 -12.78 -23.85
C LYS A 118 23.00 -11.26 -23.99
N GLU A 119 23.33 -10.74 -25.18
CA GLU A 119 23.37 -9.29 -25.41
C GLU A 119 21.99 -8.64 -25.25
N GLU A 120 20.93 -9.28 -25.76
CA GLU A 120 19.56 -8.82 -25.57
C GLU A 120 19.14 -8.80 -24.10
N ALA A 121 19.47 -9.86 -23.34
CA ALA A 121 19.20 -9.95 -21.91
C ALA A 121 19.97 -8.88 -21.11
N LYS A 122 21.25 -8.64 -21.43
CA LYS A 122 22.05 -7.58 -20.80
C LYS A 122 21.51 -6.18 -21.08
N SER A 123 21.08 -5.91 -22.31
CA SER A 123 20.47 -4.62 -22.65
C SER A 123 19.13 -4.41 -21.92
N ALA A 124 18.32 -5.47 -21.77
CA ALA A 124 17.11 -5.41 -20.98
C ALA A 124 17.39 -5.20 -19.48
N LEU A 125 18.41 -5.87 -18.95
CA LEU A 125 18.87 -5.72 -17.57
C LEU A 125 19.25 -4.26 -17.28
N ASP A 126 20.14 -3.67 -18.08
CA ASP A 126 20.55 -2.26 -17.93
C ASP A 126 19.35 -1.30 -17.93
N LYS A 127 18.41 -1.51 -18.86
CA LYS A 127 17.17 -0.74 -18.95
C LYS A 127 16.31 -0.85 -17.68
N TYR A 128 16.13 -2.05 -17.15
CA TYR A 128 15.31 -2.25 -15.94
C TYR A 128 16.00 -1.76 -14.69
N SER A 129 17.31 -1.97 -14.55
CA SER A 129 18.12 -1.45 -13.44
C SER A 129 18.06 0.08 -13.37
N LYS A 130 18.19 0.77 -14.52
CA LYS A 130 18.04 2.23 -14.55
C LYS A 130 16.66 2.69 -14.08
N LYS A 131 15.59 2.04 -14.56
CA LYS A 131 14.22 2.34 -14.14
C LYS A 131 14.00 2.07 -12.65
N LEU A 132 14.60 1.00 -12.13
CA LEU A 132 14.53 0.66 -10.71
C LEU A 132 15.15 1.79 -9.87
N SER A 133 16.34 2.29 -10.23
CA SER A 133 16.95 3.42 -9.53
C SER A 133 16.09 4.68 -9.56
N GLU A 134 15.44 4.98 -10.69
CA GLU A 134 14.48 6.09 -10.81
C GLU A 134 13.29 5.91 -9.85
N ARG A 135 12.69 4.71 -9.81
CA ARG A 135 11.55 4.42 -8.92
C ARG A 135 11.91 4.35 -7.44
N LEU A 136 13.11 3.90 -7.10
CA LEU A 136 13.61 3.93 -5.72
C LEU A 136 13.76 5.37 -5.22
N ALA A 137 14.24 6.28 -6.08
CA ALA A 137 14.31 7.70 -5.75
C ALA A 137 12.91 8.30 -5.53
N ASP A 138 11.95 8.00 -6.43
CA ASP A 138 10.55 8.42 -6.31
C ASP A 138 9.94 7.90 -4.99
N LEU A 139 10.19 6.63 -4.64
CA LEU A 139 9.69 6.01 -3.40
C LEU A 139 10.22 6.74 -2.16
N LYS A 140 11.53 6.96 -2.09
CA LYS A 140 12.17 7.68 -0.97
C LYS A 140 11.61 9.09 -0.81
N GLU A 141 11.40 9.79 -1.92
CA GLU A 141 10.82 11.13 -1.90
C GLU A 141 9.39 11.11 -1.34
N ASN A 142 8.56 10.16 -1.78
CA ASN A 142 7.19 10.02 -1.28
C ASN A 142 7.13 9.61 0.19
N VAL A 143 8.00 8.70 0.64
CA VAL A 143 8.11 8.32 2.06
C VAL A 143 8.52 9.51 2.94
N THR A 144 9.42 10.36 2.43
CA THR A 144 9.82 11.59 3.14
C THR A 144 8.65 12.58 3.22
N LYS A 145 7.90 12.77 2.12
CA LYS A 145 6.72 13.63 2.07
C LYS A 145 5.53 13.11 2.87
N CYS A 146 5.46 11.80 3.08
CA CYS A 146 4.40 11.14 3.82
C CYS A 146 4.35 11.66 5.26
N HIS A 147 5.49 11.86 5.91
CA HIS A 147 5.56 12.39 7.27
C HIS A 147 5.47 13.92 7.28
N LYS A 148 4.40 14.48 7.86
CA LYS A 148 4.19 15.93 7.94
C LYS A 148 4.69 16.55 9.24
N GLY A 149 4.88 15.74 10.29
CA GLY A 149 5.29 16.21 11.63
C GLY A 149 4.23 17.03 12.37
N GLU A 150 3.12 17.38 11.71
CA GLU A 150 1.94 18.03 12.28
C GLU A 150 0.73 17.09 12.21
N PHE A 151 -0.28 17.38 13.05
CA PHE A 151 -1.54 16.66 13.02
C PHE A 151 -2.25 16.88 11.68
N THR A 152 -2.53 15.81 10.95
CA THR A 152 -3.15 15.83 9.62
C THR A 152 -4.58 15.30 9.62
N GLY A 153 -4.97 14.55 10.64
CA GLY A 153 -6.31 13.96 10.75
C GLY A 153 -6.32 12.74 11.66
N TRP A 154 -7.15 11.76 11.33
CA TRP A 154 -7.42 10.61 12.20
C TRP A 154 -7.17 9.30 11.47
N ALA A 155 -6.45 8.38 12.11
CA ALA A 155 -6.36 6.99 11.71
C ALA A 155 -7.41 6.19 12.49
N VAL A 156 -8.27 5.48 11.80
CA VAL A 156 -9.42 4.79 12.39
C VAL A 156 -9.32 3.31 12.11
N THR A 157 -9.12 2.52 13.15
CA THR A 157 -9.26 1.06 13.05
C THR A 157 -10.73 0.71 13.28
N HIS A 158 -11.37 0.14 12.27
CA HIS A 158 -12.79 -0.18 12.32
C HIS A 158 -13.03 -1.66 12.02
N SER A 159 -13.73 -2.33 12.94
CA SER A 159 -14.16 -3.71 12.80
C SER A 159 -15.67 -3.76 12.66
N PHE A 160 -16.16 -4.52 11.70
CA PHE A 160 -17.59 -4.66 11.40
C PHE A 160 -17.93 -6.06 10.90
N ARG A 161 -19.23 -6.38 10.90
CA ARG A 161 -19.78 -7.56 10.22
C ARG A 161 -20.80 -7.14 9.18
N SER A 162 -20.89 -7.91 8.10
CA SER A 162 -21.90 -7.76 7.05
C SER A 162 -22.11 -9.12 6.38
N LEU A 163 -23.23 -9.29 5.67
CA LEU A 163 -23.45 -10.45 4.83
C LEU A 163 -22.60 -10.35 3.55
N ASN A 164 -21.96 -11.44 3.14
CA ASN A 164 -21.32 -11.52 1.82
C ASN A 164 -22.36 -11.66 0.70
N GLY A 165 -21.91 -11.62 -0.56
CA GLY A 165 -22.79 -11.81 -1.72
C GLY A 165 -23.56 -13.14 -1.78
N THR A 166 -23.30 -14.10 -0.90
CA THR A 166 -24.09 -15.34 -0.76
C THR A 166 -25.14 -15.26 0.35
N GLY A 167 -25.28 -14.12 1.03
CA GLY A 167 -26.22 -13.91 2.13
C GLY A 167 -25.81 -14.61 3.43
N SER A 168 -24.55 -15.04 3.56
CA SER A 168 -24.00 -15.62 4.81
C SER A 168 -23.13 -14.60 5.54
N THR A 169 -23.08 -14.71 6.87
CA THR A 169 -22.27 -13.81 7.72
C THR A 169 -20.79 -13.99 7.39
N THR A 170 -20.09 -12.90 7.06
CA THR A 170 -18.62 -12.96 6.94
C THR A 170 -17.95 -12.99 8.29
N LEU A 171 -16.71 -13.48 8.32
CA LEU A 171 -15.78 -13.14 9.40
C LEU A 171 -15.75 -11.62 9.59
N PRO A 172 -15.57 -11.12 10.83
CA PRO A 172 -15.43 -9.69 11.09
C PRO A 172 -14.35 -9.09 10.18
N GLY A 173 -14.74 -8.14 9.32
CA GLY A 173 -13.81 -7.38 8.52
C GLY A 173 -13.15 -6.34 9.40
N GLN A 174 -11.82 -6.21 9.32
CA GLN A 174 -11.08 -5.10 9.92
C GLN A 174 -10.47 -4.25 8.80
N MET A 175 -10.76 -2.96 8.84
CA MET A 175 -10.25 -1.98 7.89
C MET A 175 -9.64 -0.80 8.63
N ILE A 176 -8.68 -0.15 7.99
CA ILE A 176 -8.03 1.06 8.46
C ILE A 176 -8.51 2.21 7.58
N PHE A 177 -9.08 3.25 8.21
CA PHE A 177 -9.52 4.45 7.51
C PHE A 177 -8.66 5.64 7.90
N PHE A 178 -8.34 6.49 6.95
CA PHE A 178 -7.70 7.77 7.17
C PHE A 178 -8.69 8.88 6.89
N CYS A 179 -9.07 9.59 7.95
CA CYS A 179 -10.03 10.67 7.90
C CYS A 179 -9.33 12.02 8.06
N ASP A 180 -9.87 13.05 7.40
CA ASP A 180 -9.45 14.43 7.61
C ASP A 180 -9.79 14.93 9.02
N LYS A 181 -9.26 16.09 9.41
CA LYS A 181 -9.39 16.66 10.76
C LYS A 181 -10.83 16.79 11.23
N ASP A 182 -11.73 17.07 10.30
CA ASP A 182 -13.13 17.41 10.56
C ASP A 182 -14.09 16.22 10.33
N PHE A 183 -13.60 15.04 9.95
CA PHE A 183 -14.41 13.88 9.53
C PHE A 183 -15.41 14.26 8.43
N THR A 184 -14.94 14.91 7.37
CA THR A 184 -15.71 15.17 6.15
C THR A 184 -15.47 14.10 5.09
N ALA A 185 -14.26 13.52 5.07
CA ALA A 185 -13.88 12.47 4.11
C ALA A 185 -12.94 11.47 4.77
N CYS A 186 -13.06 10.20 4.37
CA CYS A 186 -12.11 9.16 4.74
C CYS A 186 -11.76 8.28 3.54
N VAL A 187 -10.54 7.75 3.53
CA VAL A 187 -10.08 6.72 2.59
C VAL A 187 -9.81 5.44 3.38
N GLY A 188 -10.39 4.33 2.96
CA GLY A 188 -10.28 3.02 3.63
C GLY A 188 -9.34 2.06 2.91
N TYR A 189 -8.59 1.30 3.69
CA TYR A 189 -7.73 0.21 3.23
C TYR A 189 -8.01 -1.05 4.05
N ASP A 190 -7.90 -2.20 3.38
CA ASP A 190 -7.91 -3.50 4.06
C ASP A 190 -6.71 -3.59 5.01
N SER A 191 -6.86 -4.33 6.11
CA SER A 191 -5.79 -4.50 7.11
C SER A 191 -4.49 -5.03 6.49
N ASP A 192 -4.59 -6.00 5.57
CA ASP A 192 -3.42 -6.61 4.92
C ASP A 192 -2.66 -5.59 4.06
N LYS A 193 -3.39 -4.77 3.28
CA LYS A 193 -2.79 -3.69 2.47
C LYS A 193 -2.14 -2.62 3.34
N PHE A 194 -2.76 -2.31 4.47
CA PHE A 194 -2.17 -1.37 5.41
C PHE A 194 -0.91 -1.94 6.06
N GLU A 195 -0.91 -3.22 6.44
CA GLU A 195 0.28 -3.87 6.98
C GLU A 195 1.44 -3.85 5.96
N GLU A 196 1.15 -4.14 4.70
CA GLU A 196 2.12 -4.03 3.60
C GLU A 196 2.70 -2.62 3.48
N PHE A 197 1.85 -1.60 3.48
CA PHE A 197 2.28 -0.20 3.49
C PHE A 197 3.21 0.11 4.67
N THR A 198 2.87 -0.36 5.87
CA THR A 198 3.72 -0.12 7.06
C THR A 198 5.08 -0.82 6.96
N LYS A 199 5.14 -2.01 6.35
CA LYS A 199 6.40 -2.73 6.09
C LYS A 199 7.28 -1.94 5.12
N ILE A 200 6.69 -1.41 4.04
CA ILE A 200 7.40 -0.56 3.06
C ILE A 200 7.95 0.69 3.74
N LEU A 201 7.12 1.43 4.49
CA LEU A 201 7.55 2.63 5.21
C LEU A 201 8.74 2.33 6.12
N LYS A 202 8.64 1.26 6.90
CA LYS A 202 9.69 0.83 7.82
C LYS A 202 10.98 0.51 7.06
N ALA A 203 10.89 -0.35 6.04
CA ALA A 203 12.04 -0.76 5.23
C ALA A 203 12.77 0.44 4.61
N VAL A 204 12.04 1.39 4.02
CA VAL A 204 12.63 2.59 3.42
C VAL A 204 13.22 3.52 4.47
N SER A 205 12.58 3.64 5.65
CA SER A 205 13.08 4.50 6.74
C SER A 205 14.32 3.96 7.45
N GLU A 206 14.48 2.63 7.51
CA GLU A 206 15.59 1.95 8.17
C GLU A 206 16.75 1.65 7.21
N ALA A 207 16.51 1.73 5.89
CA ALA A 207 17.52 1.46 4.87
C ALA A 207 18.68 2.46 4.92
N THR A 208 19.89 1.94 4.78
CA THR A 208 21.12 2.73 4.70
C THR A 208 21.61 2.91 3.26
N SER A 209 21.08 2.10 2.34
CA SER A 209 21.44 2.07 0.93
C SER A 209 20.21 1.75 0.04
N ASP A 210 20.33 1.94 -1.27
CA ASP A 210 19.33 1.44 -2.23
C ASP A 210 19.29 -0.09 -2.23
N GLU A 211 20.43 -0.75 -2.05
CA GLU A 211 20.57 -2.21 -2.00
C GLU A 211 19.72 -2.82 -0.87
N ASP A 212 19.65 -2.18 0.30
CA ASP A 212 18.78 -2.63 1.41
C ASP A 212 17.29 -2.67 1.01
N ILE A 213 16.85 -1.67 0.23
CA ILE A 213 15.46 -1.56 -0.24
C ILE A 213 15.21 -2.58 -1.35
N GLU A 214 16.15 -2.74 -2.28
CA GLU A 214 16.07 -3.77 -3.32
C GLU A 214 15.96 -5.17 -2.71
N ASP A 215 16.76 -5.48 -1.69
CA ASP A 215 16.73 -6.77 -1.00
C ASP A 215 15.40 -7.04 -0.29
N PHE A 216 14.78 -6.00 0.28
CA PHE A 216 13.42 -6.09 0.82
C PHE A 216 12.43 -6.49 -0.28
N PHE A 217 12.43 -5.78 -1.42
CA PHE A 217 11.50 -6.08 -2.51
C PHE A 217 11.78 -7.41 -3.21
N LYS A 218 13.04 -7.85 -3.27
CA LYS A 218 13.42 -9.18 -3.73
C LYS A 218 12.75 -10.24 -2.85
N LYS A 219 12.94 -10.17 -1.53
CA LYS A 219 12.36 -11.14 -0.58
C LYS A 219 10.84 -11.20 -0.67
N GLU A 220 10.17 -10.04 -0.75
CA GLU A 220 8.71 -9.98 -0.90
C GLU A 220 8.24 -10.55 -2.23
N SER A 221 8.98 -10.34 -3.33
CA SER A 221 8.65 -10.90 -4.65
C SER A 221 8.75 -12.43 -4.71
N PHE A 222 9.53 -13.06 -3.83
CA PHE A 222 9.65 -14.52 -3.73
C PHE A 222 8.60 -15.19 -2.82
N LEU A 223 7.76 -14.41 -2.14
CA LEU A 223 6.70 -14.92 -1.26
C LEU A 223 5.34 -15.07 -1.98
N LEU A 224 5.27 -14.73 -3.26
CA LEU A 224 4.11 -14.87 -4.15
C LEU A 224 4.34 -15.97 -5.21
#